data_AF-A0A5C6V1V6-F1
#
_entry.id   AF-A0A5C6V1V6-F1
#
_cell.length_a   1.000
_cell.length_b   1.000
_cell.length_c   1.000
_cell.angle_alpha   90.00
_cell.angle_beta   90.00
_cell.angle_gamma   90.00
#
_symmetry.space_group_name_H-M   'P 1'
#
loop_
_entity.id
_entity.type
_entity.pdbx_description
1 polymer ?
#
loop_
_entity_poly.entity_id
_entity_poly.type
_entity_poly.pdbx_seq_one_letter_code
_entity_poly.pdbx_strand_id
1 'polypeptide(L)'
;MIGTENASFDVLFAKPLKMKSGENSQLGLFTRNRVEFPSFNNEQNSPFFLSLNILSYNLKWSGNLNPVLQAQVDNFGFTLKTGLQWLHIAEKHFFLIIATYDIYTQPLIDNFLVYRWFPQVSNRLVGFLQFEMVNLVPINTGVNILKQRLKLGRKKGDWQYGFGLDHNWIGVTKLQSSFNPGLFVRYEFL
;
A
#
# COMPACT_ATOMS: atom_id res chain seq x y z
N MET A 1 -13.04 -5.50 -14.73
CA MET A 1 -13.65 -6.83 -14.51
C MET A 1 -13.91 -7.00 -13.02
N ILE A 2 -15.09 -7.52 -12.66
CA ILE A 2 -15.43 -7.93 -11.30
C ILE A 2 -14.82 -9.33 -11.13
N GLY A 3 -13.80 -9.44 -10.28
CA GLY A 3 -13.11 -10.68 -9.99
C GLY A 3 -13.67 -11.27 -8.71
N THR A 4 -14.28 -12.45 -8.78
CA THR A 4 -14.94 -13.08 -7.62
C THR A 4 -13.99 -13.87 -6.73
N GLU A 5 -12.72 -14.00 -7.14
CA GLU A 5 -11.72 -14.89 -6.53
C GLU A 5 -10.32 -14.26 -6.59
N ASN A 6 -10.14 -13.11 -5.94
CA ASN A 6 -8.85 -12.43 -5.93
C ASN A 6 -7.85 -13.20 -5.06
N ALA A 7 -6.60 -13.30 -5.50
CA ALA A 7 -5.50 -13.75 -4.65
C ALA A 7 -4.38 -12.71 -4.70
N SER A 8 -3.81 -12.35 -3.55
CA SER A 8 -2.69 -11.42 -3.51
C SER A 8 -1.53 -11.92 -2.67
N PHE A 9 -0.33 -11.68 -3.17
CA PHE A 9 0.91 -11.88 -2.45
C PHE A 9 1.66 -10.55 -2.36
N ASP A 10 2.11 -10.20 -1.15
CA ASP A 10 2.70 -8.90 -0.85
C ASP A 10 3.98 -9.08 -0.01
N VAL A 11 5.02 -8.33 -0.34
CA VAL A 11 6.28 -8.29 0.41
C VAL A 11 6.58 -6.85 0.76
N LEU A 12 6.65 -6.55 2.05
CA LEU A 12 6.83 -5.19 2.55
C LEU A 12 8.09 -5.07 3.41
N PHE A 13 8.82 -3.99 3.21
CA PHE A 13 9.98 -3.59 4.01
C PHE A 13 9.81 -2.11 4.40
N ALA A 14 10.06 -1.76 5.67
CA ALA A 14 9.97 -0.37 6.12
C ALA A 14 10.95 -0.09 7.26
N LYS A 15 12.12 0.49 6.94
CA LYS A 15 13.17 0.76 7.93
C LYS A 15 13.95 2.04 7.64
N PRO A 16 14.53 2.68 8.68
CA PRO A 16 15.58 3.68 8.47
C PRO A 16 16.80 3.04 7.81
N LEU A 17 17.41 3.74 6.87
CA LEU A 17 18.70 3.38 6.30
C LEU A 17 19.79 3.54 7.36
N LYS A 18 20.71 2.59 7.41
CA LYS A 18 21.82 2.58 8.36
C LYS A 18 23.03 3.31 7.80
N MET A 19 23.68 4.12 8.64
CA MET A 19 25.01 4.68 8.35
C MET A 19 26.08 3.60 8.48
N LYS A 20 27.29 3.85 7.96
CA LYS A 20 28.44 2.94 8.13
C LYS A 20 28.78 2.68 9.61
N SER A 21 28.44 3.62 10.49
CA SER A 21 28.59 3.50 11.95
C SER A 21 27.55 2.57 12.62
N GLY A 22 26.53 2.11 11.90
CA GLY A 22 25.42 1.31 12.45
C GLY A 22 24.25 2.14 13.01
N GLU A 23 24.42 3.46 13.10
CA GLU A 23 23.37 4.40 13.51
C GLU A 23 22.29 4.57 12.45
N ASN A 24 21.09 4.97 12.87
CA ASN A 24 20.01 5.29 11.94
C ASN A 24 20.31 6.62 11.25
N SER A 25 20.28 6.63 9.92
CA SER A 25 20.29 7.86 9.15
C SER A 25 18.92 8.56 9.21
N GLN A 26 18.87 9.80 8.73
CA GLN A 26 17.60 10.50 8.49
C GLN A 26 16.84 9.93 7.29
N LEU A 27 17.45 9.10 6.45
CA LEU A 27 16.76 8.49 5.33
C LEU A 27 16.02 7.23 5.78
N GLY A 28 14.76 7.13 5.37
CA GLY A 28 13.94 5.93 5.53
C GLY A 28 13.60 5.34 4.18
N LEU A 29 13.50 4.02 4.12
CA LEU A 29 13.07 3.29 2.93
C LEU A 29 11.82 2.48 3.27
N PHE A 30 10.77 2.72 2.50
CA PHE A 30 9.59 1.86 2.45
C PHE A 30 9.53 1.21 1.06
N THR A 31 9.49 -0.11 1.03
CA THR A 31 9.37 -0.89 -0.21
C THR A 31 8.18 -1.83 -0.07
N ARG A 32 7.40 -1.94 -1.13
CA ARG A 32 6.28 -2.87 -1.24
C ARG A 32 6.24 -3.47 -2.63
N ASN A 33 6.32 -4.80 -2.69
CA ASN A 33 6.16 -5.56 -3.92
C ASN A 33 4.89 -6.40 -3.80
N ARG A 34 4.01 -6.31 -4.78
CA ARG A 34 2.75 -7.02 -4.77
C ARG A 34 2.47 -7.65 -6.13
N VAL A 35 1.93 -8.86 -6.11
CA VAL A 35 1.19 -9.45 -7.22
C VAL A 35 -0.26 -9.69 -6.79
N GLU A 36 -1.21 -9.33 -7.64
CA GLU A 36 -2.64 -9.57 -7.49
C GLU A 36 -3.11 -10.40 -8.69
N PHE A 37 -3.90 -11.44 -8.41
CA PHE A 37 -4.54 -12.30 -9.39
C PHE A 37 -6.04 -12.01 -9.33
N PRO A 38 -6.57 -11.14 -10.21
CA PRO A 38 -7.95 -10.65 -10.10
C PRO A 38 -9.01 -11.77 -10.12
N SER A 39 -8.71 -12.88 -10.79
CA SER A 39 -9.53 -14.07 -10.83
C SER A 39 -8.63 -15.27 -11.09
N PHE A 40 -8.29 -16.04 -10.06
CA PHE A 40 -7.37 -17.17 -10.19
C PHE A 40 -7.82 -18.22 -11.23
N ASN A 41 -9.13 -18.34 -11.45
CA ASN A 41 -9.72 -19.31 -12.39
C ASN A 41 -10.02 -18.75 -13.80
N ASN A 42 -9.63 -17.52 -14.13
CA ASN A 42 -9.90 -16.93 -15.44
C ASN A 42 -8.60 -16.53 -16.14
N GLU A 43 -8.18 -17.33 -17.12
CA GLU A 43 -6.97 -17.12 -17.92
C GLU A 43 -6.97 -15.81 -18.72
N GLN A 44 -8.12 -15.16 -18.92
CA GLN A 44 -8.20 -13.86 -19.57
C GLN A 44 -7.79 -12.69 -18.65
N ASN A 45 -7.61 -12.92 -17.35
CA ASN A 45 -7.18 -11.91 -16.40
C ASN A 45 -5.68 -11.99 -16.13
N SER A 46 -4.93 -11.05 -16.70
CA SER A 46 -3.51 -10.90 -16.41
C SER A 46 -3.28 -10.52 -14.94
N PRO A 47 -2.26 -11.10 -14.28
CA PRO A 47 -1.85 -10.66 -12.95
C PRO A 47 -1.44 -9.18 -12.96
N PHE A 48 -1.78 -8.47 -11.89
CA PHE A 48 -1.33 -7.11 -11.64
C PHE A 48 -0.11 -7.13 -10.72
N PHE A 49 0.96 -6.48 -11.15
CA PHE A 49 2.21 -6.32 -10.43
C PHE A 49 2.38 -4.87 -9.99
N LEU A 50 2.93 -4.69 -8.81
CA LEU A 50 3.31 -3.40 -8.25
C LEU A 50 4.65 -3.55 -7.53
N SER A 51 5.62 -2.72 -7.89
CA SER A 51 6.81 -2.43 -7.10
C SER A 51 6.77 -0.96 -6.71
N LEU A 52 6.70 -0.69 -5.43
CA LEU A 52 6.63 0.64 -4.86
C LEU A 52 7.83 0.84 -3.93
N ASN A 53 8.61 1.89 -4.16
CA ASN A 53 9.76 2.27 -3.36
C ASN A 53 9.63 3.73 -2.97
N ILE A 54 9.72 4.03 -1.69
CA ILE A 54 9.53 5.36 -1.14
C ILE A 54 10.73 5.67 -0.27
N LEU A 55 11.47 6.70 -0.67
CA LEU A 55 12.56 7.27 0.09
C LEU A 55 12.03 8.48 0.87
N SER A 56 12.08 8.42 2.19
CA SER A 56 11.65 9.50 3.08
C SER A 56 12.84 10.17 3.75
N TYR A 57 12.77 11.47 3.98
CA TYR A 57 13.76 12.19 4.79
C TYR A 57 13.14 12.63 6.13
N ASN A 58 13.66 12.10 7.24
CA ASN A 58 13.17 12.35 8.58
C ASN A 58 13.52 13.77 9.06
N LEU A 59 12.52 14.63 9.08
CA LEU A 59 12.61 15.99 9.60
C LEU A 59 12.38 15.96 11.11
N LYS A 60 13.44 16.23 11.88
CA LYS A 60 13.38 16.16 13.36
C LYS A 60 12.29 17.03 13.99
N TRP A 61 11.93 18.16 13.36
CA TRP A 61 10.97 19.13 13.89
C TRP A 61 9.51 18.81 13.58
N SER A 62 9.22 18.00 12.56
CA SER A 62 7.86 17.69 12.10
C SER A 62 7.32 16.36 12.65
N GLY A 63 8.10 15.71 13.53
CA GLY A 63 7.78 14.42 14.12
C GLY A 63 7.79 13.31 13.07
N ASN A 64 6.60 12.89 12.63
CA ASN A 64 6.41 11.78 11.70
C ASN A 64 6.08 12.23 10.27
N LEU A 65 5.94 13.54 10.03
CA LEU A 65 5.63 14.10 8.71
C LEU A 65 6.91 14.38 7.92
N ASN A 66 7.16 13.64 6.85
CA ASN A 66 8.42 13.63 6.13
C ASN A 66 8.20 13.85 4.63
N PRO A 67 9.03 14.66 3.95
CA PRO A 67 9.05 14.68 2.50
C PRO A 67 9.51 13.32 1.96
N VAL A 68 8.94 12.95 0.82
CA VAL A 68 9.21 11.67 0.17
C VAL A 68 9.44 11.81 -1.32
N LEU A 69 10.30 10.93 -1.85
CA LEU A 69 10.40 10.61 -3.26
C LEU A 69 9.93 9.16 -3.44
N GLN A 70 9.00 8.95 -4.36
CA GLN A 70 8.37 7.66 -4.62
C GLN A 70 8.66 7.23 -6.06
N ALA A 71 9.24 6.04 -6.21
CA ALA A 71 9.36 5.34 -7.49
C ALA A 71 8.40 4.16 -7.49
N GLN A 72 7.56 4.08 -8.53
CA GLN A 72 6.58 3.02 -8.71
C GLN A 72 6.77 2.38 -10.09
N VAL A 73 6.72 1.05 -10.14
CA VAL A 73 6.59 0.28 -11.37
C VAL A 73 5.36 -0.60 -11.24
N ASP A 74 4.47 -0.56 -12.21
CA ASP A 74 3.35 -1.49 -12.31
C ASP A 74 3.13 -1.91 -13.78
N ASN A 75 2.05 -2.63 -14.07
CA ASN A 75 1.74 -3.08 -15.42
C ASN A 75 1.59 -1.95 -16.45
N PHE A 76 1.41 -0.71 -16.02
CA PHE A 76 1.26 0.45 -16.89
C PHE A 76 2.55 1.24 -17.09
N GLY A 77 3.63 0.88 -16.36
CA GLY A 77 4.96 1.44 -16.55
C GLY A 77 5.57 1.99 -15.27
N PHE A 78 6.52 2.92 -15.45
CA PHE A 78 7.23 3.58 -14.37
C PHE A 78 6.61 4.94 -14.05
N THR A 79 6.49 5.26 -12.77
CA THR A 79 6.04 6.56 -12.29
C THR A 79 6.96 7.06 -11.19
N LEU A 80 7.31 8.34 -11.25
CA LEU A 80 8.05 9.04 -10.21
C LEU A 80 7.15 10.10 -9.58
N LYS A 81 7.04 10.06 -8.26
CA LYS A 81 6.17 10.96 -7.50
C LYS A 81 6.96 11.60 -6.35
N THR A 82 6.51 12.76 -5.91
CA THR A 82 7.06 13.43 -4.72
C THR A 82 5.93 13.92 -3.83
N GLY A 83 6.17 14.06 -2.53
CA GLY A 83 5.14 14.55 -1.63
C GLY A 83 5.48 14.42 -0.16
N LEU A 84 4.46 14.15 0.65
CA LEU A 84 4.57 14.04 2.09
C LEU A 84 4.07 12.67 2.57
N GLN A 85 4.77 12.13 3.55
CA GLN A 85 4.41 10.90 4.24
C GLN A 85 4.28 11.16 5.74
N TRP A 86 3.26 10.59 6.35
CA TRP A 86 3.17 10.41 7.80
C TRP A 86 3.22 8.91 8.11
N LEU A 87 4.21 8.48 8.90
CA LEU A 87 4.40 7.08 9.27
C LEU A 87 4.45 6.94 10.80
N HIS A 88 3.63 6.04 11.32
CA HIS A 88 3.63 5.67 12.73
C HIS A 88 3.62 4.14 12.85
N ILE A 89 4.65 3.60 13.49
CA ILE A 89 4.79 2.17 13.76
C ILE A 89 4.83 1.99 15.27
N ALA A 90 3.88 1.23 15.79
CA ALA A 90 3.80 0.80 17.18
C ALA A 90 3.60 -0.72 17.22
N GLU A 91 3.78 -1.33 18.39
CA GLU A 91 3.71 -2.80 18.56
C GLU A 91 2.43 -3.42 17.97
N LYS A 92 1.29 -2.76 18.19
CA LYS A 92 -0.04 -3.24 17.75
C LYS A 92 -0.63 -2.48 16.57
N HIS A 93 0.00 -1.39 16.14
CA HIS A 93 -0.57 -0.49 15.15
C HIS A 93 0.47 -0.08 14.11
N PHE A 94 0.06 -0.06 12.85
CA PHE A 94 0.82 0.56 11.78
C PHE A 94 -0.08 1.53 11.06
N PHE A 95 0.38 2.77 10.91
CA PHE A 95 -0.28 3.78 10.12
C PHE A 95 0.70 4.38 9.14
N LEU A 96 0.28 4.48 7.89
CA LEU A 96 1.00 5.18 6.85
C LEU A 96 0.01 5.98 6.03
N ILE A 97 0.25 7.28 5.93
CA ILE A 97 -0.47 8.21 5.06
C ILE A 97 0.56 8.81 4.13
N ILE A 98 0.28 8.83 2.84
CA ILE A 98 1.12 9.42 1.82
C ILE A 98 0.23 10.23 0.91
N ALA A 99 0.62 11.47 0.65
CA ALA A 99 0.04 12.30 -0.39
C ALA A 99 1.17 12.68 -1.34
N THR A 100 1.08 12.22 -2.58
CA THR A 100 2.11 12.47 -3.60
C THR A 100 1.51 13.07 -4.87
N TYR A 101 2.38 13.71 -5.62
CA TYR A 101 2.14 14.29 -6.93
C TYR A 101 3.06 13.62 -7.95
N ASP A 102 2.53 13.21 -9.10
CA ASP A 102 3.31 12.66 -10.22
C ASP A 102 4.15 13.75 -10.90
N ILE A 103 5.46 13.55 -10.99
CA ILE A 103 6.41 14.54 -11.51
C ILE A 103 6.32 14.69 -13.03
N TYR A 104 5.88 13.67 -13.76
CA TYR A 104 5.96 13.62 -15.23
C TYR A 104 4.61 13.66 -15.94
N THR A 105 3.58 13.02 -15.38
CA THR A 105 2.26 12.99 -16.02
C THR A 105 1.37 14.13 -15.52
N GLN A 106 0.31 14.45 -16.28
CA GLN A 106 -0.65 15.51 -15.93
C GLN A 106 -0.98 15.50 -14.44
N PRO A 107 -1.16 16.67 -13.82
CA PRO A 107 -1.15 16.81 -12.38
C PRO A 107 -2.14 15.84 -11.72
N LEU A 108 -1.62 14.79 -11.07
CA LEU A 108 -2.38 13.72 -10.42
C LEU A 108 -1.97 13.68 -8.96
N ILE A 109 -2.94 13.85 -8.05
CA ILE A 109 -2.72 13.67 -6.63
C ILE A 109 -3.04 12.21 -6.29
N ASP A 110 -2.04 11.50 -5.78
CA ASP A 110 -2.15 10.13 -5.26
C ASP A 110 -2.09 10.16 -3.74
N ASN A 111 -3.24 9.84 -3.12
CA ASN A 111 -3.35 9.68 -1.69
C ASN A 111 -3.42 8.20 -1.34
N PHE A 112 -2.44 7.71 -0.60
CA PHE A 112 -2.41 6.35 -0.07
C PHE A 112 -2.50 6.38 1.45
N LEU A 113 -3.45 5.65 2.01
CA LEU A 113 -3.59 5.42 3.44
C LEU A 113 -3.58 3.91 3.69
N VAL A 114 -2.85 3.50 4.72
CA VAL A 114 -3.00 2.18 5.31
C VAL A 114 -2.99 2.27 6.83
N TYR A 115 -3.98 1.62 7.42
CA TYR A 115 -4.04 1.34 8.84
C TYR A 115 -4.04 -0.17 9.06
N ARG A 116 -3.21 -0.63 9.99
CA ARG A 116 -3.19 -2.02 10.46
C ARG A 116 -3.28 -2.09 11.97
N TRP A 117 -3.97 -3.12 12.43
CA TRP A 117 -4.09 -3.47 13.83
C TRP A 117 -3.79 -4.96 14.05
N PHE A 118 -2.97 -5.24 15.04
CA PHE A 118 -2.52 -6.59 15.43
C PHE A 118 -3.03 -6.94 16.83
N PRO A 119 -4.32 -7.24 17.01
CA PRO A 119 -4.85 -7.61 18.33
C PRO A 119 -4.28 -8.94 18.82
N GLN A 120 -3.87 -8.98 20.08
CA GLN A 120 -3.60 -10.25 20.75
C GLN A 120 -4.94 -10.94 21.03
N VAL A 121 -5.22 -12.06 20.36
CA VAL A 121 -6.48 -12.82 20.54
C VAL A 121 -6.30 -13.88 21.63
N SER A 122 -5.10 -14.46 21.74
CA SER A 122 -4.70 -15.35 22.83
C SER A 122 -3.17 -15.38 22.96
N ASN A 123 -2.61 -16.11 23.93
CA ASN A 123 -1.15 -16.22 24.12
C ASN A 123 -0.38 -16.76 22.89
N ARG A 124 -1.07 -17.40 21.93
CA ARG A 124 -0.45 -17.99 20.73
C ARG A 124 -0.97 -17.40 19.42
N LEU A 125 -1.99 -16.54 19.47
CA LEU A 125 -2.70 -16.06 18.29
C LEU A 125 -2.71 -14.53 18.25
N VAL A 126 -2.12 -13.98 17.20
CA VAL A 126 -2.19 -12.56 16.87
C VAL A 126 -3.13 -12.40 15.67
N GLY A 127 -4.21 -11.65 15.88
CA GLY A 127 -5.12 -11.27 14.81
C GLY A 127 -4.51 -10.23 13.90
N PHE A 128 -5.10 -10.07 12.72
CA PHE A 128 -4.70 -9.07 11.75
C PHE A 128 -5.94 -8.39 11.18
N LEU A 129 -6.00 -7.07 11.29
CA LEU A 129 -6.98 -6.24 10.61
C LEU A 129 -6.24 -5.16 9.83
N GLN A 130 -6.66 -4.91 8.60
CA GLN A 130 -6.13 -3.82 7.79
C GLN A 130 -7.23 -3.11 7.01
N PHE A 131 -7.08 -1.80 6.93
CA PHE A 131 -7.77 -0.94 5.99
C PHE A 131 -6.74 -0.22 5.10
N GLU A 132 -6.85 -0.35 3.78
CA GLU A 132 -6.10 0.44 2.81
C GLU A 132 -7.07 1.32 2.01
N MET A 133 -6.66 2.53 1.68
CA MET A 133 -7.36 3.41 0.75
C MET A 133 -6.34 4.04 -0.21
N VAL A 134 -6.66 4.01 -1.50
CA VAL A 134 -5.92 4.70 -2.57
C VAL A 134 -6.90 5.64 -3.26
N ASN A 135 -6.57 6.91 -3.37
CA ASN A 135 -7.37 7.89 -4.09
C ASN A 135 -6.48 8.64 -5.10
N LEU A 136 -6.70 8.36 -6.38
CA LEU A 136 -6.04 9.04 -7.50
C LEU A 136 -7.01 10.09 -8.03
N VAL A 137 -6.68 11.35 -7.81
CA VAL A 137 -7.49 12.51 -8.22
C VAL A 137 -6.73 13.29 -9.29
N PRO A 138 -7.23 13.31 -10.54
CA PRO A 138 -6.69 14.19 -11.57
C PRO A 138 -7.02 15.64 -11.21
N ILE A 139 -6.04 16.54 -11.34
CA ILE A 139 -6.22 17.98 -11.08
C ILE A 139 -7.00 18.66 -12.22
N ASN A 140 -6.98 18.08 -13.42
CA ASN A 140 -7.73 18.56 -14.58
C ASN A 140 -8.84 17.57 -14.97
N THR A 141 -8.89 17.17 -16.24
CA THR A 141 -9.80 16.15 -16.76
C THR A 141 -9.13 14.78 -16.66
N GLY A 142 -9.81 13.83 -16.02
CA GLY A 142 -9.30 12.48 -15.92
C GLY A 142 -10.25 11.54 -15.19
N VAL A 143 -9.82 10.28 -15.09
CA VAL A 143 -10.53 9.24 -14.38
C VAL A 143 -10.17 9.30 -12.91
N ASN A 144 -11.16 9.50 -12.04
CA ASN A 144 -10.98 9.32 -10.60
C ASN A 144 -10.91 7.83 -10.29
N ILE A 145 -9.96 7.44 -9.45
CA ILE A 145 -9.83 6.06 -8.99
C ILE A 145 -9.79 6.06 -7.47
N LEU A 146 -10.81 5.47 -6.86
CA LEU A 146 -10.83 5.17 -5.43
C LEU A 146 -10.73 3.66 -5.26
N LYS A 147 -9.73 3.19 -4.52
CA LYS A 147 -9.62 1.78 -4.13
C LYS A 147 -9.66 1.71 -2.61
N GLN A 148 -10.51 0.85 -2.07
CA GLN A 148 -10.56 0.53 -0.65
C GLN A 148 -10.30 -0.96 -0.50
N ARG A 149 -9.46 -1.32 0.46
CA ARG A 149 -9.19 -2.73 0.77
C ARG A 149 -9.35 -2.99 2.24
N LEU A 150 -10.14 -4.00 2.58
CA LEU A 150 -10.26 -4.53 3.93
C LEU A 150 -9.58 -5.89 3.97
N LYS A 151 -8.77 -6.14 4.99
CA LYS A 151 -8.18 -7.47 5.20
C LYS A 151 -8.38 -7.90 6.64
N LEU A 152 -8.76 -9.16 6.81
CA LEU A 152 -8.92 -9.81 8.10
C LEU A 152 -8.18 -11.14 8.07
N GLY A 153 -7.37 -11.40 9.09
CA GLY A 153 -6.56 -12.61 9.10
C GLY A 153 -5.80 -12.83 10.40
N ARG A 154 -4.66 -13.52 10.26
CA ARG A 154 -3.76 -13.87 11.36
C ARG A 154 -2.34 -13.40 11.03
N LYS A 155 -1.58 -13.06 12.06
CA LYS A 155 -0.13 -12.83 11.98
C LYS A 155 0.61 -13.95 12.72
N LYS A 156 1.65 -14.49 12.11
CA LYS A 156 2.57 -15.46 12.71
C LYS A 156 4.01 -15.07 12.33
N GLY A 157 4.73 -14.49 13.28
CA GLY A 157 6.03 -13.86 13.00
C GLY A 157 5.86 -12.76 11.95
N ASP A 158 6.65 -12.85 10.88
CA ASP A 158 6.66 -11.90 9.77
C ASP A 158 5.58 -12.17 8.71
N TRP A 159 4.90 -13.31 8.82
CA TRP A 159 3.83 -13.71 7.91
C TRP A 159 2.46 -13.19 8.37
N GLN A 160 1.65 -12.77 7.41
CA GLN A 160 0.25 -12.41 7.56
C GLN A 160 -0.56 -13.08 6.46
N TYR A 161 -1.74 -13.60 6.79
CA TYR A 161 -2.60 -14.25 5.80
C TYR A 161 -4.04 -14.26 6.25
N GLY A 162 -4.96 -14.35 5.29
CA GLY A 162 -6.39 -14.41 5.55
C GLY A 162 -7.22 -13.98 4.36
N PHE A 163 -8.37 -13.38 4.65
CA PHE A 163 -9.33 -12.90 3.66
C PHE A 163 -9.14 -11.40 3.41
N GLY A 164 -9.23 -11.03 2.14
CA GLY A 164 -9.21 -9.66 1.67
C GLY A 164 -10.49 -9.33 0.93
N LEU A 165 -10.80 -8.05 0.89
CA LEU A 165 -11.90 -7.51 0.12
C LEU A 165 -11.46 -6.20 -0.51
N ASP A 166 -11.51 -6.15 -1.84
CA ASP A 166 -11.15 -4.98 -2.61
C ASP A 166 -12.40 -4.35 -3.24
N HIS A 167 -12.66 -3.09 -2.93
CA HIS A 167 -13.71 -2.29 -3.53
C HIS A 167 -13.06 -1.18 -4.37
N ASN A 168 -13.27 -1.19 -5.68
CA ASN A 168 -12.71 -0.17 -6.58
C ASN A 168 -13.84 0.63 -7.22
N TRP A 169 -13.71 1.95 -7.23
CA TRP A 169 -14.53 2.88 -7.99
C TRP A 169 -13.67 3.57 -9.03
N ILE A 170 -14.12 3.56 -10.28
CA ILE A 170 -13.42 4.17 -11.40
C ILE A 170 -14.42 4.96 -12.24
N GLY A 171 -14.11 6.21 -12.55
CA GLY A 171 -14.96 7.00 -13.45
C GLY A 171 -14.62 8.48 -13.53
N VAL A 172 -15.17 9.15 -14.55
CA VAL A 172 -15.03 10.59 -14.77
C VAL A 172 -16.25 11.33 -14.19
N THR A 173 -17.46 10.93 -14.60
CA THR A 173 -18.74 11.53 -14.18
C THR A 173 -19.68 10.54 -13.48
N LYS A 174 -19.59 9.25 -13.82
CA LYS A 174 -20.27 8.14 -13.14
C LYS A 174 -19.22 7.15 -12.68
N LEU A 175 -19.21 6.85 -11.38
CA LEU A 175 -18.29 5.87 -10.79
C LEU A 175 -18.85 4.47 -11.01
N GLN A 176 -18.13 3.64 -11.76
CA GLN A 176 -18.37 2.21 -11.79
C GLN A 176 -17.67 1.58 -10.59
N SER A 177 -18.41 0.81 -9.79
CA SER A 177 -17.85 0.05 -8.68
C SER A 177 -17.59 -1.40 -9.06
N SER A 178 -16.59 -1.99 -8.44
CA SER A 178 -16.32 -3.44 -8.48
C SER A 178 -15.93 -3.92 -7.10
N PHE A 179 -16.34 -5.14 -6.77
CA PHE A 179 -16.19 -5.72 -5.45
C PHE A 179 -15.58 -7.11 -5.59
N ASN A 180 -14.37 -7.28 -5.05
CA ASN A 180 -13.54 -8.44 -5.31
C ASN A 180 -13.05 -9.04 -3.98
N PRO A 181 -13.79 -10.01 -3.39
CA PRO A 181 -13.31 -10.76 -2.24
C PRO A 181 -12.19 -11.72 -2.66
N GLY A 182 -11.35 -12.10 -1.70
CA GLY A 182 -10.20 -12.92 -2.01
C GLY A 182 -9.36 -13.36 -0.83
N LEU A 183 -8.24 -14.00 -1.14
CA LEU A 183 -7.22 -14.40 -0.18
C LEU A 183 -6.01 -13.46 -0.28
N PHE A 184 -5.32 -13.28 0.84
CA PHE A 184 -4.03 -12.60 0.84
C PHE A 184 -2.99 -13.37 1.65
N VAL A 185 -1.75 -13.23 1.22
CA VAL A 185 -0.55 -13.59 1.98
C VAL A 185 0.40 -12.40 1.92
N ARG A 186 1.01 -12.06 3.04
CA ARG A 186 2.04 -11.02 3.13
C ARG A 186 3.21 -11.48 3.97
N TYR A 187 4.41 -11.12 3.54
CA TYR A 187 5.62 -11.18 4.34
C TYR A 187 6.12 -9.76 4.67
N GLU A 188 6.57 -9.52 5.90
CA GLU A 188 7.08 -8.23 6.33
C GLU A 188 8.49 -8.30 6.91
N PHE A 189 9.40 -7.52 6.36
CA PHE A 189 10.74 -7.29 6.90
C PHE A 189 10.72 -6.02 7.77
N LEU A 190 10.04 -6.07 8.92
CA LEU A 190 10.00 -4.98 9.91
C LEU A 190 11.12 -5.07 10.95
#